data_AF-A0AAD5IKY9-F1
#
_entry.id   AF-A0AAD5IKY9-F1
#
_cell.length_a   1.000
_cell.length_b   1.000
_cell.length_c   1.000
_cell.angle_alpha   90.00
_cell.angle_beta   90.00
_cell.angle_gamma   90.00
#
_symmetry.space_group_name_H-M   'P 1'
#
loop_
_entity.id
_entity.type
_entity.pdbx_description
1 polymer ?
#
loop_
_entity_poly.entity_id
_entity_poly.type
_entity_poly.pdbx_seq_one_letter_code
_entity_poly.pdbx_strand_id
1 'polypeptide(L)'
;MGEEFSGSSTAIDSSNIGFKLLKKHGWKEGTGLGVCEQGRLEPIRTCLKNNKRGLGAEKNKYLKEIQGIQKMRKMQELEKQLQETELSGPFVGSSGQIMFEMTIASSFSTHSRFVSKMVV
;
A
#
# COMPACT_ATOMS: atom_id res chain seq x y z
N MET A 1 5.79 10.20 -12.58
CA MET A 1 7.14 9.82 -13.01
C MET A 1 8.12 10.77 -12.31
N GLY A 2 9.38 10.38 -12.11
CA GLY A 2 10.39 11.30 -11.60
C GLY A 2 11.00 12.05 -12.78
N GLU A 3 11.10 13.37 -12.68
CA GLU A 3 11.92 14.16 -13.61
C GLU A 3 13.36 13.65 -13.52
N GLU A 4 13.88 13.05 -14.59
CA GLU A 4 15.29 12.66 -14.61
C GLU A 4 16.16 13.91 -14.70
N PHE A 5 17.02 14.10 -13.70
CA PHE A 5 17.96 15.20 -13.68
C PHE A 5 18.96 15.01 -14.82
N SER A 6 18.85 15.87 -15.86
CA SER A 6 19.90 16.06 -16.87
C SER A 6 21.10 16.75 -16.23
N GLY A 7 21.74 16.04 -15.29
CA GLY A 7 23.08 16.34 -14.85
C GLY A 7 23.98 16.01 -16.02
N SER A 8 24.54 17.06 -16.63
CA SER A 8 25.37 16.93 -17.82
C SER A 8 26.64 16.14 -17.50
N SER A 9 26.62 14.82 -17.74
CA SER A 9 27.82 13.95 -17.77
C SER A 9 28.68 14.21 -19.04
N THR A 10 28.66 15.44 -19.52
CA THR A 10 29.54 15.95 -20.58
C THR A 10 30.77 16.55 -19.91
N ALA A 11 31.96 16.21 -20.39
CA ALA A 11 33.20 16.84 -19.95
C ALA A 11 33.12 18.38 -20.12
N ILE A 12 33.89 19.12 -19.32
CA ILE A 12 33.93 20.58 -19.40
C ILE A 12 34.63 20.99 -20.70
N ASP A 13 33.97 21.79 -21.53
CA ASP A 13 34.52 22.26 -22.81
C ASP A 13 35.84 23.01 -22.65
N SER A 14 36.76 22.81 -23.60
CA SER A 14 38.05 23.49 -23.65
C SER A 14 37.96 25.01 -23.87
N SER A 15 36.83 25.50 -24.37
CA SER A 15 36.52 26.94 -24.48
C SER A 15 36.33 27.60 -23.11
N ASN A 16 35.85 26.83 -22.12
CA ASN A 16 35.47 27.31 -20.79
C ASN A 16 36.69 27.86 -20.01
N ILE A 17 36.49 28.99 -19.34
CA ILE A 17 37.55 29.65 -18.55
C ILE A 17 38.00 28.75 -17.39
N GLY A 18 37.06 28.04 -16.75
CA GLY A 18 37.35 27.09 -15.67
C GLY A 18 38.24 25.92 -16.11
N PHE A 19 37.99 25.35 -17.30
CA PHE A 19 38.84 24.29 -17.87
C PHE A 19 40.28 24.77 -18.07
N LYS A 20 40.45 25.96 -18.65
CA LYS A 20 41.76 26.59 -18.86
C LYS A 20 42.49 26.85 -17.55
N LEU A 21 41.77 27.32 -16.52
CA LEU A 21 42.32 27.54 -15.18
C LEU A 21 42.74 26.23 -14.51
N LEU A 22 41.93 25.18 -14.58
CA LEU A 22 42.28 23.86 -14.02
C LEU A 22 43.55 23.30 -14.67
N LYS A 23 43.61 23.28 -16.02
CA LYS A 23 44.80 22.85 -16.77
C LYS A 23 46.05 23.67 -16.40
N LYS A 24 45.92 24.99 -16.23
CA LYS A 24 47.03 25.87 -15.82
C LYS A 24 47.58 25.53 -14.42
N HIS A 25 46.74 25.02 -13.51
CA HIS A 25 47.14 24.60 -12.16
C HIS A 25 47.49 23.10 -12.08
N GLY A 26 47.76 22.45 -13.21
CA GLY A 26 48.27 21.07 -13.27
C GLY A 26 47.20 19.97 -13.24
N TRP A 27 45.91 20.31 -13.26
CA TRP A 27 44.86 19.30 -13.40
C TRP A 27 44.84 18.71 -14.82
N LYS A 28 44.71 17.38 -14.91
CA LYS A 28 44.60 16.66 -16.17
C LYS A 28 43.15 16.27 -16.43
N GLU A 29 42.74 16.40 -17.67
CA GLU A 29 41.41 15.98 -18.12
C GLU A 29 41.25 14.46 -17.99
N GLY A 30 40.07 14.02 -17.53
CA GLY A 30 39.82 12.62 -17.18
C GLY A 30 40.37 12.17 -15.83
N THR A 31 41.08 13.03 -15.07
CA THR A 31 41.61 12.71 -13.73
C THR A 31 40.80 13.37 -12.62
N GLY A 32 40.74 12.72 -11.45
CA GLY A 32 40.10 13.28 -10.27
C GLY A 32 40.91 14.41 -9.64
N LEU A 33 40.26 15.26 -8.84
CA LEU A 33 40.94 16.33 -8.11
C LEU A 33 41.61 15.79 -6.83
N GLY A 34 42.79 16.33 -6.51
CA GLY A 34 43.55 15.99 -5.29
C GLY A 34 44.92 15.37 -5.58
N VAL A 35 45.74 15.21 -4.54
CA VAL A 35 47.14 14.78 -4.63
C VAL A 35 47.31 13.40 -5.26
N CYS A 36 46.35 12.49 -5.04
CA CYS A 36 46.34 11.13 -5.58
C CYS A 36 45.23 10.95 -6.63
N GLU A 37 44.81 12.05 -7.27
CA GLU A 37 43.69 12.08 -8.24
C GLU A 37 42.38 11.48 -7.66
N GLN A 38 42.21 11.51 -6.32
CA GLN A 38 41.18 10.75 -5.58
C GLN A 38 39.76 11.35 -5.63
N GLY A 39 39.61 12.55 -6.19
CA GLY A 39 38.33 13.22 -6.33
C GLY A 39 37.43 12.54 -7.37
N ARG A 40 36.12 12.68 -7.19
CA ARG A 40 35.14 12.15 -8.15
C ARG A 40 35.28 12.83 -9.50
N LEU A 41 35.26 12.03 -10.58
CA LEU A 41 35.13 12.52 -11.96
C LEU A 41 33.72 13.08 -12.22
N GLU A 42 32.70 12.29 -11.86
CA GLU A 42 31.30 12.63 -12.11
C GLU A 42 30.68 13.46 -10.97
N PRO A 43 29.93 14.53 -11.30
CA PRO A 43 29.14 15.31 -10.34
C PRO A 43 28.24 14.45 -9.45
N ILE A 44 27.93 14.95 -8.25
CA ILE A 44 26.97 14.29 -7.37
C ILE A 44 25.57 14.56 -7.90
N ARG A 45 24.82 13.49 -8.23
CA ARG A 45 23.42 13.59 -8.64
C ARG A 45 22.58 14.13 -7.48
N THR A 46 21.81 15.18 -7.74
CA THR A 46 20.89 15.77 -6.76
C THR A 46 19.46 15.39 -7.07
N CYS A 47 18.64 15.16 -6.04
CA CYS A 47 17.21 14.92 -6.20
C CYS A 47 16.44 16.22 -5.96
N LEU A 48 15.78 16.75 -6.99
CA LEU A 48 14.92 17.92 -6.83
C LEU A 48 13.69 17.56 -5.98
N LYS A 49 13.36 18.42 -5.00
CA LYS A 49 12.18 18.24 -4.15
C LYS A 49 11.01 19.08 -4.65
N ASN A 50 10.27 18.54 -5.62
CA ASN A 50 9.09 19.19 -6.21
C ASN A 50 7.85 19.21 -5.28
N ASN A 51 7.96 18.82 -4.00
CA ASN A 51 6.84 18.77 -3.06
C ASN A 51 7.11 19.59 -1.79
N LYS A 52 6.02 20.06 -1.16
CA LYS A 52 6.05 20.80 0.12
C LYS A 52 5.95 19.89 1.35
N ARG A 53 6.00 18.55 1.20
CA ARG A 53 5.83 17.60 2.32
C ARG A 53 7.09 17.52 3.18
N GLY A 54 6.96 17.11 4.44
CA GLY A 54 8.09 16.85 5.33
C GLY A 54 9.01 15.74 4.79
N LEU A 55 10.25 15.68 5.28
CA LEU A 55 11.12 14.52 5.06
C LEU A 55 10.49 13.28 5.74
N GLY A 56 10.66 12.10 5.16
CA GLY A 56 10.04 10.86 5.64
C GLY A 56 8.52 10.73 5.37
N ALA A 57 7.84 11.76 4.86
CA ALA A 57 6.43 11.68 4.54
C ALA A 57 6.17 10.70 3.37
N GLU A 58 5.49 9.59 3.64
CA GLU A 58 5.11 8.63 2.59
C GLU A 58 4.34 9.32 1.46
N LYS A 59 4.76 9.09 0.22
CA LYS A 59 4.05 9.61 -0.97
C LYS A 59 2.61 9.06 -1.05
N ASN A 60 2.43 7.78 -0.69
CA ASN A 60 1.26 6.98 -1.07
C ASN A 60 0.40 6.47 0.11
N LYS A 61 0.60 6.93 1.36
CA LYS A 61 -0.18 6.45 2.53
C LYS A 61 -1.70 6.45 2.26
N TYR A 62 -2.23 7.59 1.82
CA TYR A 62 -3.64 7.76 1.46
C TYR A 62 -4.11 6.86 0.31
N LEU A 63 -3.26 6.58 -0.68
CA LEU A 63 -3.61 5.69 -1.80
C LEU A 63 -3.66 4.23 -1.36
N LYS A 64 -2.72 3.79 -0.50
CA LYS A 64 -2.74 2.46 0.13
C LYS A 64 -4.02 2.28 0.98
N GLU A 65 -4.39 3.32 1.72
CA GLU A 65 -5.55 3.35 2.62
C GLU A 65 -6.88 3.24 1.84
N ILE A 66 -7.05 4.01 0.75
CA ILE A 66 -8.19 3.87 -0.17
C ILE A 66 -8.25 2.45 -0.77
N GLN A 67 -7.12 1.89 -1.22
CA GLN A 67 -7.07 0.54 -1.76
C GLN A 67 -7.47 -0.53 -0.73
N GLY A 68 -7.09 -0.36 0.54
CA GLY A 68 -7.53 -1.21 1.64
C GLY A 68 -9.05 -1.18 1.84
N ILE A 69 -9.64 0.02 1.89
CA ILE A 69 -11.09 0.21 2.02
C ILE A 69 -11.85 -0.41 0.84
N GLN A 70 -11.36 -0.24 -0.39
CA GLN A 70 -11.98 -0.84 -1.58
C GLN A 70 -11.92 -2.38 -1.56
N LYS A 71 -10.79 -2.97 -1.15
CA LYS A 71 -10.66 -4.43 -0.99
C LYS A 71 -11.63 -4.97 0.07
N MET A 72 -11.72 -4.31 1.22
CA MET A 72 -12.63 -4.71 2.31
C MET A 72 -14.09 -4.72 1.85
N ARG A 73 -14.55 -3.64 1.20
CA ARG A 73 -15.92 -3.57 0.65
C ARG A 73 -16.21 -4.67 -0.37
N LYS A 74 -15.26 -4.95 -1.27
CA LYS A 74 -15.42 -5.99 -2.28
C LYS A 74 -15.42 -7.41 -1.69
N MET A 75 -14.73 -7.61 -0.57
CA MET A 75 -14.72 -8.88 0.17
C MET A 75 -16.04 -9.10 0.92
N GLN A 76 -16.59 -8.06 1.57
CA GLN A 76 -17.90 -8.11 2.23
C GLN A 76 -19.04 -8.40 1.24
N GLU A 77 -18.99 -7.79 0.04
CA GLU A 77 -19.97 -8.06 -1.01
C GLU A 77 -19.90 -9.52 -1.52
N LEU A 78 -18.68 -10.05 -1.69
CA LEU A 78 -18.47 -11.45 -2.07
C LEU A 78 -18.96 -12.43 -0.99
N GLU A 79 -18.71 -12.13 0.28
CA GLU A 79 -19.17 -12.91 1.43
C GLU A 79 -20.71 -12.93 1.54
N LYS A 80 -21.35 -11.78 1.32
CA LYS A 80 -22.82 -11.67 1.24
C LYS A 80 -23.39 -12.50 0.10
N GLN A 81 -22.77 -12.45 -1.08
CA GLN A 81 -23.19 -13.26 -2.23
C GLN A 81 -23.05 -14.76 -1.97
N LEU A 82 -21.99 -15.21 -1.26
CA LEU A 82 -21.85 -16.61 -0.86
C LEU A 82 -22.99 -17.05 0.07
N GLN A 83 -23.29 -16.28 1.11
CA GLN A 83 -24.41 -16.57 2.03
C GLN A 83 -25.78 -16.58 1.30
N GLU A 84 -25.99 -15.68 0.34
CA GLU A 84 -27.19 -15.67 -0.49
C GLU A 84 -27.28 -16.92 -1.39
N THR A 85 -26.16 -17.38 -1.97
CA THR A 85 -26.13 -18.63 -2.76
C THR A 85 -26.32 -19.90 -1.92
N GLU A 86 -25.87 -19.91 -0.66
CA GLU A 86 -26.08 -21.03 0.27
C GLU A 86 -27.55 -21.15 0.71
N LEU A 87 -28.28 -20.03 0.80
CA LEU A 87 -29.72 -20.01 1.05
C LEU A 87 -30.58 -20.32 -0.18
N SER A 88 -30.02 -20.23 -1.39
CA SER A 88 -30.70 -20.53 -2.66
C SER A 88 -30.21 -21.83 -3.32
N GLY A 89 -30.11 -22.92 -2.54
CA GLY A 89 -29.99 -24.26 -3.10
C GLY A 89 -31.15 -24.57 -4.06
N PRO A 90 -30.93 -25.27 -5.19
CA PRO A 90 -31.94 -25.38 -6.25
C PRO A 90 -33.17 -26.18 -5.79
N PHE A 91 -34.33 -25.51 -5.76
CA PHE A 91 -35.64 -26.17 -5.68
C PHE A 91 -35.90 -26.94 -6.97
N VAL A 92 -35.41 -28.18 -7.04
CA VAL A 92 -35.86 -29.17 -8.02
C VAL A 92 -36.97 -29.99 -7.38
N GLY A 93 -38.19 -29.46 -7.47
CA GLY A 93 -39.38 -30.24 -7.18
C GLY A 93 -39.61 -31.28 -8.29
N SER A 94 -39.19 -32.52 -8.06
CA SER A 94 -39.70 -33.70 -8.77
C SER A 94 -39.48 -34.95 -7.92
N SER A 95 -40.48 -35.84 -7.88
CA SER A 95 -40.63 -36.99 -6.96
C SER A 95 -40.67 -36.63 -5.46
N GLY A 96 -41.72 -37.08 -4.76
CA GLY A 96 -41.97 -36.78 -3.34
C GLY A 96 -41.40 -37.83 -2.37
N GLN A 97 -41.41 -37.49 -1.07
CA GLN A 97 -40.65 -38.15 0.03
C GLN A 97 -39.14 -37.83 -0.09
N ILE A 98 -38.29 -37.65 0.94
CA ILE A 98 -38.32 -37.75 2.42
C ILE A 98 -37.40 -36.59 2.94
N MET A 99 -37.27 -36.18 4.22
CA MET A 99 -37.53 -36.74 5.56
C MET A 99 -38.23 -35.70 6.48
N PHE A 100 -38.56 -36.07 7.72
CA PHE A 100 -38.76 -35.13 8.85
C PHE A 100 -38.16 -35.75 10.12
N GLU A 101 -36.93 -35.38 10.49
CA GLU A 101 -36.28 -35.79 11.75
C GLU A 101 -35.49 -34.60 12.32
N MET A 102 -36.19 -33.71 13.02
CA MET A 102 -35.54 -32.68 13.83
C MET A 102 -35.35 -33.23 15.24
N THR A 103 -34.16 -33.80 15.47
CA THR A 103 -33.75 -34.47 16.71
C THR A 103 -34.13 -33.67 17.96
N ILE A 104 -34.93 -34.29 18.82
CA ILE A 104 -35.43 -33.68 20.06
C ILE A 104 -34.30 -33.59 21.10
N ALA A 105 -33.76 -32.39 21.32
CA ALA A 105 -32.96 -32.11 22.51
C ALA A 105 -33.86 -32.05 23.75
N SER A 106 -33.66 -32.94 24.70
CA SER A 106 -34.52 -33.06 25.88
C SER A 106 -34.02 -32.26 27.11
N SER A 107 -34.99 -31.91 27.96
CA SER A 107 -34.90 -31.83 29.42
C SER A 107 -34.56 -30.49 30.11
N PHE A 108 -35.16 -30.34 31.30
CA PHE A 108 -35.10 -29.25 32.28
C PHE A 108 -35.81 -27.93 31.90
N SER A 109 -36.57 -27.28 32.78
CA SER A 109 -37.21 -27.73 34.04
C SER A 109 -38.39 -26.81 34.37
N THR A 110 -39.34 -27.34 35.12
CA THR A 110 -40.60 -26.73 35.57
C THR A 110 -40.53 -25.27 36.07
N HIS A 111 -41.40 -24.43 35.51
CA HIS A 111 -42.33 -23.54 36.22
C HIS A 111 -41.79 -22.76 37.46
N SER A 112 -41.55 -21.46 37.28
CA SER A 112 -41.72 -20.48 38.37
C SER A 112 -42.70 -19.41 37.92
N ARG A 113 -43.84 -19.30 38.63
CA ARG A 113 -44.89 -18.32 38.32
C ARG A 113 -44.60 -17.00 39.01
N PHE A 114 -45.04 -15.93 38.35
CA PHE A 114 -45.28 -14.63 38.97
C PHE A 114 -45.95 -14.76 40.35
N VAL A 115 -45.42 -14.02 41.32
CA VAL A 115 -46.21 -13.53 42.46
C VAL A 115 -45.98 -12.04 42.59
N SER A 116 -47.02 -11.28 42.26
CA SER A 116 -47.14 -9.87 42.61
C SER A 116 -47.67 -9.75 44.05
N LYS A 117 -47.03 -8.89 44.85
CA LYS A 117 -47.38 -8.34 46.17
C LYS A 117 -46.23 -7.37 46.49
N MET A 118 -46.36 -6.05 46.61
CA MET A 118 -47.43 -5.20 47.14
C MET A 118 -47.69 -5.47 48.63
N VAL A 119 -47.03 -4.72 49.50
CA VAL A 119 -47.50 -4.18 50.80
C VAL A 119 -46.39 -3.32 51.43
N VAL A 120 -46.78 -2.09 51.81
CA VAL A 120 -46.15 -1.10 52.72
C VAL A 120 -44.64 -0.89 52.62
#